data_AF-A0A9D6RLA4-F1
#
_entry.id   AF-A0A9D6RLA4-F1
#
_cell.length_a   1.000
_cell.length_b   1.000
_cell.length_c   1.000
_cell.angle_alpha   90.00
_cell.angle_beta   90.00
_cell.angle_gamma   90.00
#
_symmetry.space_group_name_H-M   'P 1'
#
loop_
_entity.id
_entity.type
_entity.pdbx_description
1 polymer ?
#
loop_
_entity_poly.entity_id
_entity_poly.type
_entity_poly.pdbx_seq_one_letter_code
_entity_poly.pdbx_strand_id
1 'polypeptide(L)'
;MSKSKLRISKTHQPEQEEEEEREISPIERRRRLIINVGVAIVILAFSVTSGITYTNLNQEVPVDNPTQQEAPMDQVQMEIERWQGELANDPQNVAALANLGFYYRQKALPLLVDEKKKEESQQLLARSEENLRKAMELDPNYGFAVQELASTLRMQEKDDEARQLLEKAIEQAQQPVQPAQGEDPETLKAARQRQEVEARMALADLAFSQGNTEEVLAQLGKVLELEPGNIDAYMGRASLYQRDEKKDLAKADLEKALDIAQKMNDRRAVLIMQLLYQMDNPVSATPVPGGTPGAEAPMPIPMTSPGAEAPLPTASPGAEAPIPTATPAAEATPASPGR
;
A
#
# COMPACT_ATOMS: atom_id res chain seq x y z
N MET A 1 -33.98 -81.80 -11.40
CA MET A 1 -32.90 -82.66 -11.95
C MET A 1 -31.83 -81.76 -12.58
N SER A 2 -30.54 -82.06 -12.30
CA SER A 2 -29.29 -81.66 -13.02
C SER A 2 -28.96 -80.16 -13.20
N LYS A 3 -27.94 -79.58 -12.53
CA LYS A 3 -26.48 -79.52 -12.88
C LYS A 3 -26.21 -79.05 -14.33
N SER A 4 -25.49 -77.95 -14.61
CA SER A 4 -24.00 -77.83 -14.59
C SER A 4 -23.61 -76.37 -14.97
N LYS A 5 -22.81 -75.61 -14.20
CA LYS A 5 -21.33 -75.44 -14.20
C LYS A 5 -20.61 -75.00 -15.50
N LEU A 6 -19.79 -73.94 -15.31
CA LEU A 6 -18.54 -73.49 -15.99
C LEU A 6 -18.66 -72.86 -17.40
N ARG A 7 -18.37 -71.56 -17.65
CA ARG A 7 -17.15 -70.69 -17.50
C ARG A 7 -16.16 -70.82 -18.68
N ILE A 8 -15.59 -69.66 -19.07
CA ILE A 8 -14.43 -69.37 -19.97
C ILE A 8 -14.90 -69.01 -21.41
N SER A 9 -14.40 -68.00 -22.15
CA SER A 9 -13.56 -66.80 -21.96
C SER A 9 -13.42 -66.15 -23.35
N LYS A 10 -13.31 -64.81 -23.41
CA LYS A 10 -12.72 -63.98 -24.50
C LYS A 10 -13.29 -64.14 -25.91
N THR A 11 -13.81 -63.05 -26.47
CA THR A 11 -13.01 -62.23 -27.39
C THR A 11 -13.64 -60.85 -27.59
N HIS A 12 -12.77 -59.86 -27.67
CA HIS A 12 -13.02 -58.46 -27.92
C HIS A 12 -13.14 -58.30 -29.45
N GLN A 13 -14.28 -57.82 -29.95
CA GLN A 13 -14.36 -57.17 -31.26
C GLN A 13 -15.21 -55.91 -31.08
N PRO A 14 -14.69 -54.72 -31.47
CA PRO A 14 -15.43 -53.49 -31.40
C PRO A 14 -16.45 -53.46 -32.53
N GLU A 15 -17.73 -53.31 -32.19
CA GLU A 15 -18.76 -52.95 -33.16
C GLU A 15 -18.42 -51.57 -33.73
N GLN A 16 -18.31 -51.52 -35.05
CA GLN A 16 -18.06 -50.31 -35.82
C GLN A 16 -19.28 -49.40 -35.66
N GLU A 17 -19.10 -48.26 -34.98
CA GLU A 17 -20.05 -47.15 -35.05
C GLU A 17 -19.98 -46.62 -36.49
N GLU A 18 -21.02 -46.90 -37.28
CA GLU A 18 -21.28 -46.20 -38.53
C GLU A 18 -21.46 -44.72 -38.19
N GLU A 19 -20.44 -43.89 -38.46
CA GLU A 19 -20.55 -42.44 -38.44
C GLU A 19 -21.56 -42.02 -39.52
N GLU A 20 -22.80 -41.86 -39.09
CA GLU A 20 -23.86 -41.18 -39.84
C GLU A 20 -23.39 -39.74 -40.08
N GLU A 21 -22.80 -39.50 -41.25
CA GLU A 21 -22.31 -38.19 -41.70
C GLU A 21 -23.53 -37.26 -41.82
N ARG A 22 -23.89 -36.59 -40.71
CA ARG A 22 -25.04 -35.67 -40.66
C ARG A 22 -24.87 -34.61 -41.74
N GLU A 23 -25.67 -34.73 -42.79
CA GLU A 23 -25.66 -33.82 -43.92
C GLU A 23 -26.08 -32.41 -43.43
N ILE A 24 -25.08 -31.57 -43.15
CA ILE A 24 -25.29 -30.25 -42.55
C ILE A 24 -26.14 -29.42 -43.51
N SER A 25 -27.34 -29.04 -43.06
CA SER A 25 -28.30 -28.22 -43.81
C SER A 25 -27.62 -26.97 -44.40
N PRO A 26 -27.98 -26.55 -45.63
CA PRO A 26 -27.42 -25.34 -46.26
C PRO A 26 -27.52 -24.09 -45.38
N ILE A 27 -28.54 -24.02 -44.52
CA ILE A 27 -28.78 -22.92 -43.58
C ILE A 27 -27.76 -22.94 -42.43
N GLU A 28 -27.42 -24.12 -41.91
CA GLU A 28 -26.42 -24.26 -40.85
C GLU A 28 -25.00 -24.03 -41.36
N ARG A 29 -24.70 -24.41 -42.62
CA ARG A 29 -23.44 -24.03 -43.28
C ARG A 29 -23.30 -22.52 -43.39
N ARG A 30 -24.36 -21.80 -43.81
CA ARG A 30 -24.36 -20.33 -43.87
C ARG A 30 -24.16 -19.70 -42.50
N ARG A 31 -24.82 -20.21 -41.46
CA ARG A 31 -24.66 -19.69 -40.08
C ARG A 31 -23.24 -19.89 -39.55
N ARG A 32 -22.64 -21.07 -39.74
CA ARG A 32 -21.23 -21.31 -39.35
C ARG A 32 -20.26 -20.45 -40.14
N LEU A 33 -20.51 -20.24 -41.44
CA LEU A 33 -19.68 -19.37 -42.26
C LEU A 33 -19.68 -17.93 -41.74
N ILE A 34 -20.86 -17.40 -41.38
CA ILE A 34 -20.99 -16.05 -40.82
C ILE A 34 -20.27 -15.93 -39.46
N ILE A 35 -20.41 -16.94 -38.59
CA ILE A 35 -19.72 -16.95 -37.29
C ILE A 35 -18.20 -17.01 -37.48
N ASN A 36 -17.70 -17.91 -38.33
CA ASN A 36 -16.26 -18.07 -38.56
C ASN A 36 -15.64 -16.84 -39.23
N VAL A 37 -16.35 -16.20 -40.17
CA VAL A 37 -15.92 -14.93 -40.78
C VAL A 37 -15.92 -13.81 -39.74
N GLY A 38 -16.93 -13.74 -38.89
CA GLY A 38 -16.98 -12.76 -37.79
C GLY A 38 -15.82 -12.91 -36.81
N VAL A 39 -15.52 -14.14 -36.38
CA VAL A 39 -14.38 -14.44 -35.50
C VAL A 39 -13.04 -14.13 -36.19
N ALA A 40 -12.90 -14.47 -37.47
CA ALA A 40 -11.69 -14.15 -38.24
C ALA A 40 -11.45 -12.64 -38.37
N ILE A 41 -12.50 -11.84 -38.54
CA ILE A 41 -12.40 -10.37 -38.58
C ILE A 41 -11.94 -9.81 -37.22
N VAL A 42 -12.46 -10.33 -36.10
CA VAL A 42 -12.05 -9.90 -34.76
C VAL A 42 -10.58 -10.25 -34.49
N ILE A 43 -10.13 -11.45 -34.88
CA ILE A 43 -8.72 -11.86 -34.75
C ILE A 43 -7.81 -11.02 -35.65
N LEU A 44 -8.25 -10.69 -36.86
CA LEU A 44 -7.49 -9.85 -37.79
C LEU A 44 -7.40 -8.41 -37.29
N ALA A 45 -8.47 -7.86 -36.68
CA ALA A 45 -8.47 -6.54 -36.06
C ALA A 45 -7.48 -6.45 -34.87
N PHE A 46 -7.40 -7.48 -34.02
CA PHE A 46 -6.41 -7.58 -32.93
C PHE A 46 -4.98 -7.77 -33.45
N SER A 47 -4.80 -8.53 -34.53
CA SER A 47 -3.50 -8.74 -35.16
C SER A 47 -2.96 -7.46 -35.83
N VAL A 48 -3.83 -6.64 -36.42
CA VAL A 48 -3.44 -5.38 -37.08
C VAL A 48 -3.08 -4.29 -36.06
N THR A 49 -3.72 -4.25 -34.89
CA THR A 49 -3.32 -3.34 -33.79
C THR A 49 -2.01 -3.76 -33.13
N SER A 50 -1.70 -5.07 -33.13
CA SER A 50 -0.44 -5.60 -32.60
C SER A 50 0.72 -5.55 -33.63
N GLY A 51 0.42 -5.28 -34.91
CA GLY A 51 1.36 -5.33 -36.03
C GLY A 51 1.90 -3.99 -36.55
N ILE A 52 1.45 -2.85 -36.02
CA ILE A 52 1.95 -1.52 -36.44
C ILE A 52 3.34 -1.20 -35.85
N THR A 53 3.92 -2.04 -35.00
CA THR A 53 5.27 -1.80 -34.43
C THR A 53 6.43 -2.44 -35.18
N TYR A 54 6.25 -3.05 -36.36
CA TYR A 54 7.33 -3.80 -37.01
C TYR A 54 7.51 -3.57 -38.52
N THR A 55 7.61 -2.32 -38.99
CA THR A 55 8.29 -2.04 -40.28
C THR A 55 8.90 -0.64 -40.30
N ASN A 56 10.19 -0.53 -39.96
CA ASN A 56 11.16 0.35 -40.62
C ASN A 56 12.58 -0.02 -40.15
N LEU A 57 13.06 -1.17 -40.60
CA LEU A 57 14.49 -1.52 -40.62
C LEU A 57 15.00 -1.32 -42.05
N ASN A 58 16.07 -0.53 -42.20
CA ASN A 58 16.87 -0.26 -43.41
C ASN A 58 16.61 1.07 -44.15
N GLN A 59 16.64 2.19 -43.42
CA GLN A 59 17.37 3.36 -43.91
C GLN A 59 18.34 3.80 -42.81
N GLU A 60 19.64 3.76 -43.10
CA GLU A 60 20.66 4.39 -42.27
C GLU A 60 20.46 5.91 -42.33
N VAL A 61 19.73 6.44 -41.36
CA VAL A 61 19.66 7.88 -41.09
C VAL A 61 20.84 8.21 -40.17
N PRO A 62 21.69 9.20 -40.51
CA PRO A 62 22.79 9.61 -39.65
C PRO A 62 22.26 10.03 -38.28
N VAL A 63 22.78 9.42 -37.22
CA VAL A 63 22.41 9.72 -35.84
C VAL A 63 23.03 11.04 -35.43
N ASP A 64 22.31 12.13 -35.66
CA ASP A 64 22.55 13.41 -34.99
C ASP A 64 21.23 13.95 -34.43
N ASN A 65 20.78 13.32 -33.35
CA ASN A 65 20.09 14.03 -32.27
C ASN A 65 20.01 13.11 -31.05
N PRO A 66 20.59 13.49 -29.89
CA PRO A 66 20.22 12.84 -28.65
C PRO A 66 18.82 13.36 -28.31
N THR A 67 17.77 12.68 -28.79
CA THR A 67 16.53 12.64 -28.02
C THR A 67 16.92 12.05 -26.68
N GLN A 68 17.05 12.93 -25.68
CA GLN A 68 17.01 12.55 -24.29
C GLN A 68 15.70 11.78 -24.11
N GLN A 69 15.76 10.46 -24.23
CA GLN A 69 14.79 9.61 -23.59
C GLN A 69 14.97 9.87 -22.10
N GLU A 70 14.25 10.85 -21.58
CA GLU A 70 14.05 10.99 -20.15
C GLU A 70 13.55 9.63 -19.66
N ALA A 71 14.38 8.96 -18.86
CA ALA A 71 13.99 7.72 -18.23
C ALA A 71 12.65 7.95 -17.51
N PRO A 72 11.74 6.96 -17.49
CA PRO A 72 10.48 7.11 -16.78
C PRO A 72 10.76 7.55 -15.34
N MET A 73 10.34 8.78 -15.02
CA MET A 73 10.56 9.40 -13.73
C MET A 73 10.03 8.47 -12.64
N ASP A 74 10.91 8.11 -11.71
CA ASP A 74 10.56 7.36 -10.51
C ASP A 74 9.41 8.10 -9.79
N GLN A 75 8.32 7.38 -9.49
CA GLN A 75 7.15 7.95 -8.81
C GLN A 75 7.55 8.64 -7.50
N VAL A 76 8.54 8.10 -6.79
CA VAL A 76 9.07 8.71 -5.56
C VAL A 76 9.78 10.04 -5.87
N GLN A 77 10.53 10.11 -6.97
CA GLN A 77 11.21 11.34 -7.39
C GLN A 77 10.20 12.44 -7.78
N MET A 78 9.11 12.07 -8.46
CA MET A 78 8.04 13.00 -8.82
C MET A 78 7.39 13.63 -7.58
N GLU A 79 7.12 12.82 -6.54
CA GLU A 79 6.56 13.34 -5.29
C GLU A 79 7.57 14.25 -4.54
N ILE A 80 8.86 13.91 -4.55
CA ILE A 80 9.90 14.79 -3.98
C ILE A 80 9.86 16.17 -4.66
N GLU A 81 9.83 16.21 -5.99
CA GLU A 81 9.77 17.47 -6.75
C GLU A 81 8.50 18.26 -6.48
N ARG A 82 7.36 17.56 -6.36
CA ARG A 82 6.08 18.17 -6.00
C ARG A 82 6.16 18.86 -4.63
N TRP A 83 6.60 18.15 -3.58
CA TRP A 83 6.67 18.73 -2.23
C TRP A 83 7.74 19.82 -2.11
N GLN A 84 8.84 19.73 -2.86
CA GLN A 84 9.80 20.83 -2.99
C GLN A 84 9.15 22.07 -3.61
N GLY A 85 8.32 21.90 -4.65
CA GLY A 85 7.55 22.98 -5.25
C GLY A 85 6.55 23.62 -4.28
N GLU A 86 5.88 22.82 -3.45
CA GLU A 86 4.99 23.35 -2.39
C GLU A 86 5.78 24.16 -1.36
N LEU A 87 6.95 23.68 -0.92
CA LEU A 87 7.82 24.39 0.02
C LEU A 87 8.48 25.65 -0.56
N ALA A 88 8.62 25.74 -1.88
CA ALA A 88 9.06 26.98 -2.53
C ALA A 88 8.02 28.10 -2.39
N ASN A 89 6.73 27.75 -2.33
CA ASN A 89 5.63 28.70 -2.11
C ASN A 89 5.38 28.96 -0.63
N ASP A 90 5.43 27.92 0.20
CA ASP A 90 5.27 28.00 1.65
C ASP A 90 6.36 27.20 2.38
N PRO A 91 7.50 27.84 2.73
CA PRO A 91 8.63 27.17 3.39
C PRO A 91 8.35 26.66 4.82
N GLN A 92 7.21 27.02 5.40
CA GLN A 92 6.78 26.64 6.76
C GLN A 92 5.59 25.67 6.74
N ASN A 93 5.21 25.14 5.56
CA ASN A 93 4.18 24.12 5.47
C ASN A 93 4.63 22.81 6.15
N VAL A 94 4.10 22.57 7.36
CA VAL A 94 4.43 21.40 8.20
C VAL A 94 4.17 20.08 7.47
N ALA A 95 3.02 19.97 6.80
CA ALA A 95 2.64 18.76 6.08
C ALA A 95 3.59 18.51 4.90
N ALA A 96 3.93 19.54 4.12
CA ALA A 96 4.85 19.42 3.00
C ALA A 96 6.28 19.06 3.46
N LEU A 97 6.76 19.63 4.57
CA LEU A 97 8.03 19.25 5.18
C LEU A 97 8.04 17.78 5.58
N ALA A 98 7.01 17.32 6.29
CA ALA A 98 6.93 15.94 6.75
C ALA A 98 6.81 14.95 5.58
N ASN A 99 6.00 15.28 4.57
CA ASN A 99 5.84 14.46 3.37
C ASN A 99 7.14 14.41 2.55
N LEU A 100 7.83 15.53 2.38
CA LEU A 100 9.14 15.54 1.74
C LEU A 100 10.14 14.65 2.50
N GLY A 101 10.11 14.70 3.83
CA GLY A 101 10.88 13.82 4.70
C GLY A 101 10.58 12.34 4.47
N PHE A 102 9.30 11.96 4.43
CA PHE A 102 8.83 10.61 4.13
C PHE A 102 9.32 10.11 2.76
N TYR A 103 9.19 10.91 1.70
CA TYR A 103 9.61 10.50 0.36
C TYR A 103 11.12 10.40 0.20
N TYR A 104 11.91 11.24 0.88
CA TYR A 104 13.36 11.04 0.93
C TYR A 104 13.73 9.71 1.59
N ARG A 105 13.07 9.33 2.70
CA ARG A 105 13.28 8.03 3.34
C ARG A 105 12.90 6.88 2.42
N GLN A 106 11.76 6.97 1.73
CA GLN A 106 11.36 5.97 0.75
C GLN A 106 12.37 5.82 -0.39
N LYS A 107 12.92 6.94 -0.89
CA LYS A 107 13.97 6.92 -1.91
C LYS A 107 15.26 6.27 -1.41
N ALA A 108 15.58 6.44 -0.13
CA ALA A 108 16.76 5.86 0.50
C ALA A 108 16.64 4.33 0.68
N LEU A 109 15.43 3.82 0.91
CA LEU A 109 15.16 2.43 1.27
C LEU A 109 15.76 1.38 0.30
N PRO A 110 15.53 1.44 -1.03
CA PRO A 110 16.11 0.47 -1.95
C PRO A 110 17.65 0.58 -2.05
N LEU A 111 18.23 1.69 -1.60
CA LEU A 111 19.67 1.94 -1.68
C LEU A 111 20.43 1.44 -0.44
N LEU A 112 19.74 1.17 0.67
CA LEU A 112 20.36 0.72 1.92
C LEU A 112 21.08 -0.63 1.79
N VAL A 113 20.62 -1.48 0.88
CA VAL A 113 21.20 -2.81 0.64
C VAL A 113 22.33 -2.81 -0.39
N ASP A 114 22.50 -1.72 -1.14
CA ASP A 114 23.56 -1.59 -2.15
C ASP A 114 24.77 -0.86 -1.55
N GLU A 115 25.82 -1.61 -1.23
CA GLU A 115 27.05 -1.06 -0.64
C GLU A 115 27.65 0.09 -1.45
N LYS A 116 27.46 0.11 -2.78
CA LYS A 116 27.97 1.18 -3.65
C LYS A 116 27.17 2.46 -3.54
N LYS A 117 25.93 2.38 -3.05
CA LYS A 117 25.00 3.50 -2.91
C LYS A 117 24.75 3.87 -1.45
N LYS A 118 25.55 3.33 -0.52
CA LYS A 118 25.43 3.61 0.91
C LYS A 118 25.51 5.11 1.21
N GLU A 119 26.44 5.83 0.57
CA GLU A 119 26.57 7.28 0.77
C GLU A 119 25.34 8.05 0.25
N GLU A 120 24.81 7.67 -0.92
CA GLU A 120 23.59 8.26 -1.46
C GLU A 120 22.38 8.02 -0.54
N SER A 121 22.25 6.78 -0.04
CA SER A 121 21.22 6.42 0.95
C SER A 121 21.32 7.27 2.22
N GLN A 122 22.53 7.42 2.77
CA GLN A 122 22.77 8.24 3.96
C GLN A 122 22.45 9.71 3.74
N GLN A 123 22.77 10.27 2.58
CA GLN A 123 22.43 11.66 2.23
C GLN A 123 20.91 11.85 2.13
N LEU A 124 20.18 10.89 1.56
CA LEU A 124 18.72 10.93 1.49
C LEU A 124 18.09 10.82 2.88
N LEU A 125 18.60 9.93 3.75
CA LEU A 125 18.15 9.85 5.15
C LEU A 125 18.45 11.14 5.93
N ALA A 126 19.59 11.79 5.69
CA ALA A 126 19.90 13.08 6.32
C ALA A 126 18.93 14.18 5.87
N ARG A 127 18.58 14.25 4.57
CA ARG A 127 17.54 15.17 4.07
C ARG A 127 16.16 14.85 4.65
N SER A 128 15.85 13.57 4.84
CA SER A 128 14.62 13.13 5.50
C SER A 128 14.56 13.68 6.92
N GLU A 129 15.60 13.42 7.72
CA GLU A 129 15.73 13.88 9.10
C GLU A 129 15.62 15.41 9.21
N GLU A 130 16.32 16.15 8.37
CA GLU A 130 16.30 17.61 8.36
C GLU A 130 14.88 18.17 8.19
N ASN A 131 14.14 17.68 7.19
CA ASN A 131 12.79 18.15 6.91
C ASN A 131 11.81 17.76 8.02
N LEU A 132 11.95 16.56 8.58
CA LEU A 132 11.10 16.06 9.67
C LEU A 132 11.34 16.83 10.98
N ARG A 133 12.60 17.12 11.32
CA ARG A 133 12.92 17.98 12.46
C ARG A 133 12.36 19.38 12.28
N LYS A 134 12.47 19.97 11.10
CA LYS A 134 11.87 21.27 10.80
C LYS A 134 10.34 21.25 10.91
N ALA A 135 9.69 20.18 10.47
CA ALA A 135 8.24 20.01 10.67
C ALA A 135 7.89 19.98 12.17
N MET A 136 8.66 19.25 12.98
CA MET A 136 8.47 19.17 14.43
C MET A 136 8.83 20.45 15.19
N GLU A 137 9.73 21.29 14.67
CA GLU A 137 10.01 22.61 15.23
C GLU A 137 8.80 23.54 15.09
N LEU A 138 8.07 23.42 13.98
CA LEU A 138 6.88 24.22 13.68
C LEU A 138 5.62 23.67 14.38
N ASP A 139 5.46 22.35 14.40
CA ASP A 139 4.41 21.66 15.15
C ASP A 139 4.96 20.42 15.87
N PRO A 140 5.32 20.56 17.16
CA PRO A 140 5.84 19.45 17.95
C PRO A 140 4.86 18.28 18.16
N ASN A 141 3.57 18.48 17.92
CA ASN A 141 2.55 17.45 18.09
C ASN A 141 2.10 16.82 16.75
N TYR A 142 2.77 17.15 15.65
CA TYR A 142 2.46 16.56 14.34
C TYR A 142 2.89 15.09 14.31
N GLY A 143 1.98 14.19 14.71
CA GLY A 143 2.23 12.77 14.94
C GLY A 143 2.90 12.06 13.76
N PHE A 144 2.49 12.40 12.53
CA PHE A 144 3.12 11.87 11.32
C PHE A 144 4.62 12.19 11.25
N ALA A 145 5.06 13.43 11.54
CA ALA A 145 6.48 13.75 11.54
C ALA A 145 7.25 13.04 12.67
N VAL A 146 6.62 12.85 13.84
CA VAL A 146 7.24 12.09 14.95
C VAL A 146 7.51 10.64 14.53
N GLN A 147 6.51 9.98 13.95
CA GLN A 147 6.62 8.59 13.48
C GLN A 147 7.66 8.44 12.37
N GLU A 148 7.63 9.35 11.40
CA GLU A 148 8.56 9.33 10.28
C GLU A 148 9.99 9.65 10.73
N LEU A 149 10.18 10.59 11.68
CA LEU A 149 11.50 10.87 12.24
C LEU A 149 12.04 9.67 13.00
N ALA A 150 11.24 9.01 13.83
CA ALA A 150 11.66 7.79 14.52
C ALA A 150 12.06 6.68 13.53
N SER A 151 11.31 6.52 12.44
CA SER A 151 11.62 5.56 11.38
C SER A 151 12.92 5.90 10.65
N THR A 152 13.16 7.18 10.34
CA THR A 152 14.40 7.67 9.73
C THR A 152 15.60 7.47 10.66
N LEU A 153 15.46 7.80 11.94
CA LEU A 153 16.52 7.62 12.95
C LEU A 153 16.90 6.14 13.09
N ARG A 154 15.91 5.23 13.12
CA ARG A 154 16.16 3.79 13.10
C ARG A 154 16.95 3.35 11.86
N MET A 155 16.58 3.84 10.68
CA MET A 155 17.32 3.52 9.44
C MET A 155 18.75 4.08 9.42
N GLN A 156 19.03 5.08 10.25
CA GLN A 156 20.37 5.62 10.49
C GLN A 156 21.09 4.94 11.66
N GLU A 157 20.55 3.85 12.22
CA GLU A 157 21.08 3.14 13.40
C GLU A 157 21.10 4.00 14.68
N LYS A 158 20.28 5.06 14.74
CA LYS A 158 20.11 5.96 15.90
C LYS A 158 18.93 5.54 16.77
N ASP A 159 18.90 4.25 17.15
CA ASP A 159 17.78 3.63 17.85
C ASP A 159 17.46 4.27 19.21
N ASP A 160 18.48 4.66 19.97
CA ASP A 160 18.29 5.31 21.28
C ASP A 160 17.60 6.66 21.13
N GLU A 161 17.93 7.42 20.09
CA GLU A 161 17.30 8.71 19.81
C GLU A 161 15.85 8.53 19.34
N ALA A 162 15.60 7.53 18.48
CA ALA A 162 14.25 7.17 18.05
C ALA A 162 13.37 6.77 19.25
N ARG A 163 13.91 5.97 20.18
CA ARG A 163 13.21 5.56 21.40
C ARG A 163 12.88 6.76 22.30
N GLN A 164 13.87 7.61 22.59
CA GLN A 164 13.66 8.81 23.41
C GLN A 164 12.60 9.75 22.80
N LEU A 165 12.61 9.92 21.47
CA LEU A 165 11.62 10.70 20.75
C LEU A 165 10.20 10.17 20.98
N LEU A 166 10.01 8.85 20.82
CA LEU A 166 8.70 8.20 20.95
C LEU A 166 8.21 8.17 22.40
N GLU A 167 9.09 7.88 23.36
CA GLU A 167 8.75 7.89 24.79
C GLU A 167 8.32 9.30 25.24
N LYS A 168 9.03 10.34 24.78
CA LYS A 168 8.64 11.73 25.04
C LYS A 168 7.27 12.07 24.44
N ALA A 169 6.98 11.61 23.21
CA ALA A 169 5.69 11.83 22.58
C ALA A 169 4.54 11.16 23.35
N ILE A 170 4.77 9.94 23.87
CA ILE A 170 3.82 9.24 24.75
C ILE A 170 3.63 10.02 26.06
N GLU A 171 4.71 10.45 26.71
CA GLU A 171 4.63 11.22 27.95
C GLU A 171 3.81 12.51 27.76
N GLN A 172 4.06 13.24 26.68
CA GLN A 172 3.32 14.46 26.35
C GLN A 172 1.84 14.20 26.07
N ALA A 173 1.52 13.09 25.39
CA ALA A 173 0.15 12.70 25.12
C ALA A 173 -0.63 12.35 26.40
N GLN A 174 0.06 11.82 27.42
CA GLN A 174 -0.53 11.45 28.71
C GLN A 174 -0.68 12.62 29.69
N GLN A 175 0.00 13.74 29.45
CA GLN A 175 -0.07 14.88 30.35
C GLN A 175 -1.49 15.48 30.37
N PRO A 176 -2.00 15.89 31.55
CA PRO A 176 -3.25 16.61 31.63
C PRO A 176 -3.09 17.99 30.98
N VAL A 177 -3.84 18.24 29.91
CA VAL A 177 -3.84 19.54 29.22
C VAL A 177 -5.20 20.21 29.42
N GLN A 178 -5.18 21.47 29.86
CA GLN A 178 -6.39 22.28 29.92
C GLN A 178 -6.76 22.70 28.50
N PRO A 179 -8.00 22.48 28.05
CA PRO A 179 -8.44 22.95 26.74
C PRO A 179 -8.33 24.47 26.68
N ALA A 180 -7.85 24.98 25.54
CA ALA A 180 -7.85 26.42 25.29
C ALA A 180 -9.29 26.96 25.26
N GLN A 181 -9.46 28.27 25.40
CA GLN A 181 -10.80 28.88 25.30
C GLN A 181 -11.43 28.57 23.94
N GLY A 182 -12.58 27.88 23.96
CA GLY A 182 -13.29 27.45 22.76
C GLY A 182 -12.87 26.09 22.19
N GLU A 183 -11.84 25.44 22.77
CA GLU A 183 -11.47 24.07 22.43
C GLU A 183 -12.37 23.07 23.17
N ASP A 184 -12.92 22.11 22.43
CA ASP A 184 -13.75 21.07 22.99
C ASP A 184 -12.89 20.04 23.77
N PRO A 185 -13.15 19.81 25.07
CA PRO A 185 -12.35 18.89 25.89
C PRO A 185 -12.30 17.46 25.34
N GLU A 186 -13.39 16.98 24.73
CA GLU A 186 -13.44 15.63 24.15
C GLU A 186 -12.58 15.56 22.88
N THR A 187 -12.61 16.60 22.05
CA THR A 187 -11.73 16.71 20.87
C THR A 187 -10.25 16.73 21.26
N LEU A 188 -9.87 17.51 22.28
CA LEU A 188 -8.50 17.52 22.79
C LEU A 188 -8.08 16.15 23.33
N LYS A 189 -8.95 15.50 24.10
CA LYS A 189 -8.69 14.16 24.63
C LYS A 189 -8.53 13.13 23.51
N ALA A 190 -9.39 13.17 22.49
CA ALA A 190 -9.29 12.29 21.34
C ALA A 190 -7.99 12.52 20.55
N ALA A 191 -7.56 13.77 20.40
CA ALA A 191 -6.28 14.11 19.77
C ALA A 191 -5.08 13.57 20.56
N ARG A 192 -5.09 13.71 21.90
CA ARG A 192 -4.07 13.15 22.80
C ARG A 192 -4.02 11.63 22.72
N GLN A 193 -5.18 11.00 22.76
CA GLN A 193 -5.28 9.54 22.63
C GLN A 193 -4.73 9.06 21.27
N ARG A 194 -5.04 9.77 20.18
CA ARG A 194 -4.49 9.46 18.85
C ARG A 194 -2.96 9.58 18.84
N GLN A 195 -2.42 10.66 19.39
CA GLN A 195 -0.97 10.88 19.50
C GLN A 195 -0.29 9.75 20.30
N GLU A 196 -0.90 9.32 21.41
CA GLU A 196 -0.39 8.21 22.21
C GLU A 196 -0.40 6.89 21.42
N VAL A 197 -1.51 6.59 20.74
CA VAL A 197 -1.63 5.38 19.91
C VAL A 197 -0.56 5.36 18.81
N GLU A 198 -0.41 6.46 18.07
CA GLU A 198 0.55 6.59 16.98
C GLU A 198 2.00 6.39 17.47
N ALA A 199 2.38 7.01 18.60
CA ALA A 199 3.71 6.86 19.18
C ALA A 199 3.96 5.45 19.72
N ARG A 200 2.95 4.81 20.34
CA ARG A 200 3.06 3.42 20.81
C ARG A 200 3.20 2.42 19.67
N MET A 201 2.49 2.62 18.56
CA MET A 201 2.65 1.80 17.36
C MET A 201 4.08 1.90 16.81
N ALA A 202 4.62 3.12 16.70
CA ALA A 202 6.00 3.30 16.25
C ALA A 202 7.04 2.72 17.24
N LEU A 203 6.77 2.78 18.54
CA LEU A 203 7.63 2.15 19.55
C LEU A 203 7.57 0.62 19.48
N ALA A 204 6.39 0.06 19.20
CA ALA A 204 6.22 -1.36 18.93
C ALA A 204 7.03 -1.79 17.70
N ASP A 205 7.04 -1.00 16.63
CA ASP A 205 7.85 -1.26 15.43
C ASP A 205 9.36 -1.19 15.69
N LEU A 206 9.80 -0.22 16.50
CA LEU A 206 11.20 -0.10 16.92
C LEU A 206 11.62 -1.32 17.76
N ALA A 207 10.82 -1.68 18.76
CA ALA A 207 11.06 -2.86 19.60
C ALA A 207 11.06 -4.15 18.79
N PHE A 208 10.19 -4.24 17.76
CA PHE A 208 10.15 -5.38 16.85
C PHE A 208 11.47 -5.53 16.07
N SER A 209 12.00 -4.44 15.51
CA SER A 209 13.31 -4.47 14.83
C SER A 209 14.47 -4.83 15.76
N GLN A 210 14.33 -4.58 17.07
CA GLN A 210 15.31 -4.96 18.09
C GLN A 210 15.12 -6.41 18.58
N GLY A 211 14.09 -7.11 18.11
CA GLY A 211 13.74 -8.46 18.57
C GLY A 211 13.12 -8.49 19.98
N ASN A 212 12.78 -7.34 20.57
CA ASN A 212 12.24 -7.26 21.93
C ASN A 212 10.73 -7.55 21.96
N THR A 213 10.39 -8.81 21.78
CA THR A 213 9.01 -9.32 21.70
C THR A 213 8.11 -8.91 22.86
N GLU A 214 8.62 -8.95 24.09
CA GLU A 214 7.84 -8.61 25.28
C GLU A 214 7.39 -7.15 25.25
N GLU A 215 8.29 -6.26 24.84
CA GLU A 215 7.98 -4.83 24.70
C GLU A 215 6.97 -4.60 23.58
N VAL A 216 7.10 -5.27 22.43
CA VAL A 216 6.10 -5.16 21.36
C VAL A 216 4.70 -5.55 21.87
N LEU A 217 4.58 -6.70 22.54
CA LEU A 217 3.30 -7.15 23.12
C LEU A 217 2.75 -6.15 24.14
N ALA A 218 3.61 -5.55 24.96
CA ALA A 218 3.21 -4.54 25.94
C ALA A 218 2.68 -3.27 25.26
N GLN A 219 3.37 -2.75 24.24
CA GLN A 219 2.94 -1.55 23.53
C GLN A 219 1.65 -1.78 22.73
N LEU A 220 1.54 -2.90 22.01
CA LEU A 220 0.31 -3.25 21.29
C LEU A 220 -0.86 -3.50 22.24
N GLY A 221 -0.61 -4.06 23.43
CA GLY A 221 -1.60 -4.17 24.49
C GLY A 221 -2.15 -2.80 24.91
N LYS A 222 -1.27 -1.81 25.09
CA LYS A 222 -1.69 -0.43 25.38
C LYS A 222 -2.45 0.22 24.24
N VAL A 223 -2.05 -0.01 22.99
CA VAL A 223 -2.82 0.45 21.84
C VAL A 223 -4.23 -0.12 21.86
N LEU A 224 -4.39 -1.42 22.14
CA LEU A 224 -5.72 -2.06 22.20
C LEU A 224 -6.56 -1.67 23.43
N GLU A 225 -5.94 -1.22 24.52
CA GLU A 225 -6.65 -0.60 25.65
C GLU A 225 -7.24 0.76 25.26
N LEU A 226 -6.49 1.58 24.50
CA LEU A 226 -6.92 2.90 24.05
C LEU A 226 -7.90 2.81 22.87
N GLU A 227 -7.56 1.98 21.88
CA GLU A 227 -8.30 1.79 20.66
C GLU A 227 -8.61 0.29 20.44
N PRO A 228 -9.70 -0.23 21.05
CA PRO A 228 -10.10 -1.62 20.90
C PRO A 228 -10.44 -2.05 19.46
N GLY A 229 -10.59 -1.08 18.55
CA GLY A 229 -10.84 -1.26 17.12
C GLY A 229 -9.57 -1.23 16.25
N ASN A 230 -8.37 -1.14 16.83
CA ASN A 230 -7.15 -1.01 16.04
C ASN A 230 -6.76 -2.33 15.36
N ILE A 231 -7.02 -2.45 14.06
CA ILE A 231 -6.76 -3.64 13.25
C ILE A 231 -5.26 -3.97 13.23
N ASP A 232 -4.39 -2.95 13.08
CA ASP A 232 -2.94 -3.13 12.96
C ASP A 232 -2.34 -3.69 14.25
N ALA A 233 -2.82 -3.26 15.41
CA ALA A 233 -2.36 -3.79 16.69
C ALA A 233 -2.75 -5.27 16.90
N TYR A 234 -3.96 -5.68 16.51
CA TYR A 234 -4.33 -7.11 16.53
C TYR A 234 -3.48 -7.93 15.56
N MET A 235 -3.27 -7.43 14.33
CA MET A 235 -2.48 -8.14 13.33
C MET A 235 -1.00 -8.25 13.74
N GLY A 236 -0.43 -7.18 14.29
CA GLY A 236 0.93 -7.15 14.83
C GLY A 236 1.11 -8.15 15.97
N ARG A 237 0.16 -8.19 16.91
CA ARG A 237 0.18 -9.14 18.03
C ARG A 237 0.01 -10.59 17.56
N ALA A 238 -0.88 -10.82 16.60
CA ALA A 238 -1.07 -12.12 15.99
C ALA A 238 0.20 -12.62 15.30
N SER A 239 0.91 -11.76 14.55
CA SER A 239 2.17 -12.13 13.90
C SER A 239 3.22 -12.59 14.91
N LEU A 240 3.32 -11.91 16.05
CA LEU A 240 4.21 -12.32 17.15
C LEU A 240 3.80 -13.65 17.77
N TYR A 241 2.52 -13.84 18.03
CA TYR A 241 2.01 -15.11 18.56
C TYR A 241 2.22 -16.26 17.58
N GLN A 242 2.13 -16.04 16.27
CA GLN A 242 2.48 -17.06 15.27
C GLN A 242 3.95 -17.44 15.35
N ARG A 243 4.85 -16.46 15.44
CA ARG A 243 6.30 -16.69 15.56
C ARG A 243 6.65 -17.44 16.85
N ASP A 244 5.93 -17.16 17.93
CA ASP A 244 6.07 -17.84 19.23
C ASP A 244 5.33 -19.19 19.29
N GLU A 245 4.78 -19.69 18.19
CA GLU A 245 3.97 -20.91 18.09
C GLU A 245 2.69 -20.92 18.96
N LYS A 246 2.27 -19.76 19.47
CA LYS A 246 1.04 -19.55 20.25
C LYS A 246 -0.17 -19.40 19.32
N LYS A 247 -0.45 -20.45 18.54
CA LYS A 247 -1.45 -20.46 17.46
C LYS A 247 -2.84 -20.01 17.90
N ASP A 248 -3.30 -20.46 19.06
CA ASP A 248 -4.65 -20.11 19.57
C ASP A 248 -4.79 -18.61 19.83
N LEU A 249 -3.76 -17.97 20.40
CA LEU A 249 -3.75 -16.54 20.65
C LEU A 249 -3.67 -15.74 19.34
N ALA A 250 -2.83 -16.18 18.40
CA ALA A 250 -2.76 -15.57 17.07
C ALA A 250 -4.10 -15.63 16.34
N LYS A 251 -4.79 -16.78 16.40
CA LYS A 251 -6.09 -16.97 15.76
C LYS A 251 -7.15 -16.05 16.38
N ALA A 252 -7.20 -15.98 17.71
CA ALA A 252 -8.13 -15.12 18.42
C ALA A 252 -7.95 -13.64 18.03
N ASP A 253 -6.71 -13.16 17.90
CA ASP A 253 -6.43 -11.79 17.47
C ASP A 253 -6.82 -11.52 16.02
N LEU A 254 -6.53 -12.46 15.11
CA LEU A 254 -6.94 -12.33 13.70
C LEU A 254 -8.46 -12.39 13.54
N GLU A 255 -9.17 -13.20 14.34
CA GLU A 255 -10.63 -13.23 14.34
C GLU A 255 -11.22 -11.89 14.80
N LYS A 256 -10.62 -11.25 15.83
CA LYS A 256 -11.00 -9.89 16.23
C LYS A 256 -10.72 -8.87 15.15
N ALA A 257 -9.53 -8.91 14.55
CA ALA A 257 -9.17 -8.03 13.44
C ALA A 257 -10.14 -8.18 12.26
N LEU A 258 -10.53 -9.41 11.93
CA LEU A 258 -11.48 -9.71 10.85
C LEU A 258 -12.87 -9.13 11.13
N ASP A 259 -13.40 -9.33 12.34
CA ASP A 259 -14.71 -8.81 12.74
C ASP A 259 -14.75 -7.27 12.62
N ILE A 260 -13.69 -6.59 13.06
CA ILE A 260 -13.56 -5.14 12.93
C ILE A 260 -13.45 -4.73 11.46
N ALA A 261 -12.55 -5.37 10.70
CA ALA A 261 -12.33 -5.08 9.29
C ALA A 261 -13.62 -5.23 8.47
N GLN A 262 -14.41 -6.28 8.71
CA GLN A 262 -15.70 -6.48 8.03
C GLN A 262 -16.71 -5.40 8.39
N LYS A 263 -16.82 -5.02 9.67
CA LYS A 263 -17.72 -3.93 10.10
C LYS A 263 -17.37 -2.60 9.46
N MET A 264 -16.08 -2.38 9.19
CA MET A 264 -15.56 -1.16 8.59
C MET A 264 -15.44 -1.21 7.05
N ASN A 265 -15.82 -2.32 6.41
CA ASN A 265 -15.55 -2.58 4.98
C ASN A 265 -14.07 -2.38 4.60
N ASP A 266 -13.16 -2.71 5.51
CA ASP A 266 -11.72 -2.59 5.30
C ASP A 266 -11.22 -3.72 4.37
N ARG A 267 -10.48 -3.34 3.33
CA ARG A 267 -9.90 -4.26 2.35
C ARG A 267 -9.00 -5.34 2.98
N ARG A 268 -8.42 -5.05 4.15
CA ARG A 268 -7.58 -5.99 4.91
C ARG A 268 -8.36 -7.22 5.38
N ALA A 269 -9.70 -7.19 5.42
CA ALA A 269 -10.51 -8.35 5.75
C ALA A 269 -10.17 -9.57 4.87
N VAL A 270 -9.89 -9.36 3.58
CA VAL A 270 -9.51 -10.44 2.65
C VAL A 270 -8.16 -11.06 3.06
N LEU A 271 -7.18 -10.22 3.39
CA LEU A 271 -5.87 -10.65 3.85
C LEU A 271 -5.96 -11.43 5.18
N ILE A 272 -6.71 -10.90 6.15
CA ILE A 272 -6.90 -11.54 7.46
C ILE A 272 -7.59 -12.90 7.30
N MET A 273 -8.61 -12.99 6.43
CA MET A 273 -9.29 -14.25 6.13
C MET A 273 -8.35 -15.29 5.51
N GLN A 274 -7.44 -14.86 4.62
CA GLN A 274 -6.40 -15.72 4.07
C GLN A 274 -5.42 -16.22 5.16
N LEU A 275 -4.98 -15.35 6.07
CA LEU A 275 -4.11 -15.74 7.18
C LEU A 275 -4.78 -16.79 8.08
N LEU A 276 -6.04 -16.57 8.45
CA LEU A 276 -6.82 -17.52 9.25
C LEU A 276 -6.97 -18.87 8.55
N TYR A 277 -7.27 -18.87 7.25
CA TYR A 277 -7.37 -20.10 6.46
C TYR A 277 -6.06 -20.90 6.43
N GLN A 278 -4.92 -20.21 6.28
CA GLN A 278 -3.58 -20.84 6.30
C GLN A 278 -3.24 -21.44 7.67
N MET A 279 -3.70 -20.81 8.76
CA MET A 279 -3.50 -21.35 10.11
C MET A 279 -4.30 -22.63 10.36
N ASP A 280 -5.53 -22.70 9.83
CA ASP A 280 -6.40 -23.89 9.95
C ASP A 280 -6.02 -25.01 9.00
N ASN A 281 -5.42 -24.67 7.86
CA ASN A 281 -4.97 -25.61 6.83
C ASN A 281 -3.47 -25.43 6.58
N PRO A 282 -2.61 -25.82 7.53
CA PRO A 282 -1.18 -25.74 7.30
C PRO A 282 -0.84 -26.60 6.09
N VAL A 283 -0.28 -25.98 5.04
CA VAL A 283 0.22 -26.71 3.88
C VAL A 283 1.23 -27.70 4.44
N SER A 284 0.93 -29.01 4.35
CA SER A 284 1.88 -30.03 4.76
C SER A 284 3.15 -29.76 3.98
N ALA A 285 4.24 -29.45 4.69
CA ALA A 285 5.56 -29.34 4.10
C ALA A 285 5.91 -30.72 3.55
N THR A 286 5.49 -31.01 2.32
CA THR A 286 6.11 -32.08 1.56
C THR A 286 7.55 -31.64 1.40
N PRO A 287 8.54 -32.40 1.89
CA PRO A 287 9.92 -32.04 1.69
C PRO A 287 10.17 -32.07 0.19
N VAL A 288 10.42 -30.91 -0.41
CA VAL A 288 10.99 -30.85 -1.76
C VAL A 288 12.34 -31.56 -1.64
N PRO A 289 12.56 -32.73 -2.29
CA PRO A 289 13.85 -33.38 -2.23
C PRO A 289 14.86 -32.47 -2.94
N GLY A 290 15.70 -31.78 -2.17
CA GLY A 290 16.77 -30.91 -2.68
C GLY A 290 16.65 -29.41 -2.37
N GLY A 291 15.65 -28.96 -1.60
CA GLY A 291 15.60 -27.56 -1.15
C GLY A 291 16.46 -27.31 0.09
N THR A 292 17.37 -26.35 0.03
CA THR A 292 18.14 -25.86 1.18
C THR A 292 17.22 -25.47 2.35
N PRO A 293 17.56 -25.83 3.61
CA PRO A 293 16.77 -25.43 4.77
C PRO A 293 16.93 -23.92 4.99
N GLY A 294 15.90 -23.15 4.66
CA GLY A 294 15.92 -21.70 4.79
C GLY A 294 14.81 -20.98 4.05
N ALA A 295 13.63 -21.59 3.89
CA ALA A 295 12.47 -20.84 3.44
C ALA A 295 12.06 -19.91 4.59
N GLU A 296 12.51 -18.66 4.50
CA GLU A 296 12.11 -17.58 5.39
C GLU A 296 10.58 -17.56 5.53
N ALA A 297 10.12 -17.36 6.77
CA ALA A 297 8.71 -17.12 7.05
C ALA A 297 8.19 -15.99 6.13
N PRO A 298 6.92 -16.02 5.71
CA PRO A 298 6.34 -14.92 4.96
C PRO A 298 6.61 -13.62 5.72
N MET A 299 7.12 -12.60 5.02
CA MET A 299 7.45 -11.32 5.63
C MET A 299 6.25 -10.82 6.45
N PRO A 300 6.46 -10.34 7.69
CA PRO A 300 5.38 -9.80 8.50
C PRO A 300 4.73 -8.63 7.78
N ILE A 301 3.43 -8.49 7.95
CA ILE A 301 2.69 -7.33 7.49
C ILE A 301 3.27 -6.13 8.27
N PRO A 302 3.81 -5.10 7.60
CA PRO A 302 4.32 -3.93 8.30
C PRO A 302 3.21 -3.36 9.19
N MET A 303 3.48 -3.10 10.47
CA MET A 303 2.44 -2.56 11.37
C MET A 303 2.06 -1.12 11.00
N THR A 304 2.89 -0.46 10.20
CA THR A 304 2.52 0.70 9.39
C THR A 304 1.90 0.24 8.08
N SER A 305 0.67 0.66 7.81
CA SER A 305 -0.04 0.39 6.56
C SER A 305 0.87 0.64 5.33
N PRO A 306 1.03 -0.32 4.39
CA PRO A 306 1.74 -0.09 3.12
C PRO A 306 0.97 0.87 2.18
N GLY A 307 -0.14 1.44 2.66
CA GLY A 307 -0.94 2.45 1.96
C GLY A 307 -1.19 3.69 2.81
N ALA A 308 -0.29 4.05 3.74
CA ALA A 308 -0.26 5.41 4.24
C ALA A 308 0.18 6.32 3.07
N GLU A 309 -0.79 6.72 2.23
CA GLU A 309 -0.62 7.95 1.47
C GLU A 309 -0.31 9.05 2.47
N ALA A 310 0.74 9.83 2.19
CA ALA A 310 1.02 11.08 2.87
C ALA A 310 -0.31 11.81 3.12
N PRO A 311 -0.61 12.26 4.35
CA PRO A 311 -1.85 12.98 4.60
C PRO A 311 -1.93 14.15 3.64
N LEU A 312 -2.99 14.17 2.82
CA LEU A 312 -3.29 15.32 1.96
C LEU A 312 -3.51 16.53 2.87
N PRO A 313 -3.10 17.74 2.45
CA PRO A 313 -3.31 18.94 3.25
C PRO A 313 -4.81 19.08 3.53
N THR A 314 -5.21 18.86 4.79
CA THR A 314 -6.55 19.23 5.22
C THR A 314 -6.60 20.74 5.26
N ALA A 315 -7.42 21.36 4.41
CA ALA A 315 -7.70 22.79 4.50
C ALA A 315 -8.16 23.10 5.94
N SER A 316 -7.41 23.93 6.65
CA SER A 316 -7.82 24.42 7.98
C SER A 316 -9.23 25.02 7.89
N PRO A 317 -10.18 24.63 8.76
CA PRO A 317 -11.48 25.28 8.84
C PRO A 317 -11.27 26.61 9.57
N GLY A 318 -11.05 27.70 8.85
CA GLY A 318 -10.85 29.00 9.50
C GLY A 318 -10.46 30.21 8.67
N ALA A 319 -10.45 30.12 7.33
CA ALA A 319 -10.25 31.31 6.48
C ALA A 319 -11.48 31.52 5.59
N GLU A 320 -12.57 32.05 6.17
CA GLU A 320 -13.56 32.76 5.36
C GLU A 320 -12.86 33.94 4.67
N ALA A 321 -12.61 33.81 3.37
CA ALA A 321 -12.21 34.94 2.55
C ALA A 321 -13.35 35.98 2.55
N PRO A 322 -13.06 37.28 2.76
CA PRO A 322 -14.10 38.30 2.75
C PRO A 322 -14.74 38.38 1.37
N ILE A 323 -16.07 38.32 1.33
CA ILE A 323 -16.88 38.52 0.13
C ILE A 323 -16.55 39.90 -0.45
N PRO A 324 -16.04 40.02 -1.69
CA PRO A 324 -15.83 41.33 -2.29
C PRO A 324 -17.17 41.96 -2.64
N THR A 325 -17.48 43.06 -1.96
CA THR A 325 -18.59 43.97 -2.27
C THR A 325 -18.47 44.50 -3.70
N ALA A 326 -19.43 44.13 -4.55
CA ALA A 326 -19.56 44.68 -5.89
C ALA A 326 -19.88 46.19 -5.82
N THR A 327 -19.09 47.01 -6.52
CA THR A 327 -19.42 48.41 -6.82
C THR A 327 -19.52 48.57 -8.34
N PRO A 328 -20.53 49.30 -8.87
CA PRO A 328 -20.91 49.23 -10.29
C PRO A 328 -20.24 50.34 -11.13
N ALA A 329 -19.93 50.03 -12.39
CA ALA A 329 -19.61 50.97 -13.46
C ALA A 329 -19.75 50.21 -14.80
N ALA A 330 -20.21 50.74 -15.92
CA ALA A 330 -20.84 52.00 -16.29
C ALA A 330 -21.47 51.74 -17.69
N GLU A 331 -22.42 52.60 -18.06
CA GLU A 331 -23.22 52.57 -19.29
C GLU A 331 -22.43 52.33 -20.59
N ALA A 332 -22.98 51.46 -21.44
CA ALA A 332 -22.60 51.32 -22.84
C ALA A 332 -23.51 52.20 -23.72
N THR A 333 -22.93 53.22 -24.35
CA THR A 333 -23.53 53.99 -25.44
C THR A 333 -23.61 53.17 -26.74
N PRO A 334 -24.68 53.30 -27.55
CA PRO A 334 -24.84 52.53 -28.79
C PRO A 334 -24.20 53.23 -30.00
N ALA A 335 -23.70 52.42 -30.93
CA ALA A 335 -23.17 52.85 -32.22
C ALA A 335 -24.19 52.64 -33.36
N SER A 336 -24.47 53.70 -34.12
CA SER A 336 -24.83 53.66 -35.54
C SER A 336 -24.62 55.07 -36.13
N PRO A 337 -24.19 55.23 -37.40
CA PRO A 337 -25.13 54.98 -38.49
C PRO A 337 -24.53 54.27 -39.72
N GLY A 338 -25.39 53.52 -40.41
CA GLY A 338 -25.19 53.16 -41.80
C GLY A 338 -25.52 54.31 -42.75
N ARG A 339 -24.80 54.34 -43.87
CA ARG A 339 -25.34 54.65 -45.19
C ARG A 339 -25.13 53.43 -46.06
#